data_AF-A0A293MTL0-F1
#
_entry.id   AF-A0A293MTL0-F1
#
_cell.length_a   1.000
_cell.length_b   1.000
_cell.length_c   1.000
_cell.angle_alpha   90.00
_cell.angle_beta   90.00
_cell.angle_gamma   90.00
#
_symmetry.space_group_name_H-M   'P 1'
#
loop_
_entity.id
_entity.type
_entity.pdbx_description
1 polymer ?
#
loop_
_entity_poly.entity_id
_entity_poly.type
_entity_poly.pdbx_seq_one_letter_code
_entity_poly.pdbx_strand_id
1 'polypeptide(L)'
;MFLPFLAIAWIHFINAVTARYLLDYNTPSHCSPDYYFDAVSLTCMKCGSDRGQEKLQIVSGDGLSCQCRPLHKLTAVYSSTKISCERCAMGQVTSSDGWSCVTCPEEVTPANATNTCGNCSNGILEETMGHDGAKLLLCTECPGNMWPNIDHTKCVRCPEEFRSANTSFCSCPADRYVLSGGTCIARENLAPNADAAKFVKYSGGTFPSRLFQVHFQAALHNCKVHSNETACQVLANLCVLQLYDRDTDGNACWHYLKLGDSSSSHSRKERPPHAPWLFYLDDDASSVVYRTDVPNQFTIKSSKNTSYIYIIAGIYDLNGKFRGLKELNMNNIMPCNAGVQNKDVLRFGTVFLHKCQVNVRELWDKSKTVFYDLYLQSNRGTWRKIYPMPVKITDVEYKSKRVNTDNDASTWHLVRRFFLVDVDAGVLAKDNSSARFLRYAKDINMHITSYNKHKPGSIYPPLVTITYAEVSRDAYERNAKLSISLSITYSANQSQAFQDISVAIGVLSALAILWACSQTWSWARRSGKSAVNMTGTCKASHLYCRSIIQCLPISDTMCCPKLARYVQATRCCSSLSSDPSAGEEHQHIHNFHISNENFAACPRNCHAE
;
A
#
# COMPACT_ATOMS: atom_id res chain seq x y z
N MET A 1 -9.51 -2.85 -48.70
CA MET A 1 -8.52 -3.54 -47.84
C MET A 1 -8.00 -2.69 -46.68
N PHE A 2 -8.12 -1.34 -46.71
CA PHE A 2 -7.62 -0.45 -45.65
C PHE A 2 -8.52 -0.28 -44.41
N LEU A 3 -9.85 -0.44 -44.55
CA LEU A 3 -10.78 -0.34 -43.41
C LEU A 3 -10.57 -1.37 -42.28
N PRO A 4 -10.31 -2.67 -42.55
CA PRO A 4 -10.10 -3.63 -41.46
C PRO A 4 -8.80 -3.36 -40.68
N PHE A 5 -7.75 -2.85 -41.33
CA PHE A 5 -6.51 -2.46 -40.66
C PHE A 5 -6.69 -1.22 -39.78
N LEU A 6 -7.47 -0.22 -40.23
CA LEU A 6 -7.82 0.95 -39.43
C LEU A 6 -8.68 0.58 -38.21
N ALA A 7 -9.62 -0.36 -38.35
CA ALA A 7 -10.43 -0.85 -37.24
C ALA A 7 -9.61 -1.64 -36.21
N ILE A 8 -8.68 -2.50 -36.66
CA ILE A 8 -7.76 -3.22 -35.77
C ILE A 8 -6.80 -2.25 -35.07
N ALA A 9 -6.27 -1.26 -35.79
CA ALA A 9 -5.43 -0.21 -35.21
C ALA A 9 -6.22 0.64 -34.21
N TRP A 10 -7.48 1.00 -34.50
CA TRP A 10 -8.36 1.71 -33.57
C TRP A 10 -8.73 0.87 -32.35
N ILE A 11 -8.98 -0.43 -32.50
CA ILE A 11 -9.24 -1.34 -31.37
C ILE A 11 -7.99 -1.51 -30.50
N HIS A 12 -6.80 -1.60 -31.11
CA HIS A 12 -5.54 -1.59 -30.36
C HIS A 12 -5.27 -0.23 -29.69
N PHE A 13 -5.64 0.89 -30.32
CA PHE A 13 -5.49 2.22 -29.75
C PHE A 13 -6.46 2.44 -28.57
N ILE A 14 -7.72 2.02 -28.70
CA ILE A 14 -8.71 2.06 -27.61
C ILE A 14 -8.29 1.13 -26.47
N ASN A 15 -7.79 -0.07 -26.76
CA ASN A 15 -7.27 -0.98 -25.73
C ASN A 15 -5.97 -0.49 -25.07
N ALA A 16 -5.15 0.30 -25.77
CA ALA A 16 -3.98 0.95 -25.18
C ALA A 16 -4.37 2.15 -24.30
N VAL A 17 -5.51 2.79 -24.57
CA VAL A 17 -6.02 3.91 -23.77
C VAL A 17 -6.76 3.45 -22.50
N THR A 18 -7.22 2.20 -22.43
CA THR A 18 -8.07 1.70 -21.33
C THR A 18 -7.34 1.18 -20.09
N ALA A 19 -6.04 0.86 -20.15
CA ALA A 19 -5.29 0.35 -18.99
C ALA A 19 -4.34 1.41 -18.39
N ARG A 20 -4.88 2.55 -17.95
CA ARG A 20 -4.07 3.71 -17.50
C ARG A 20 -3.17 3.45 -16.28
N TYR A 21 -3.44 2.41 -15.48
CA TYR A 21 -2.74 2.14 -14.22
C TYR A 21 -2.17 0.73 -14.09
N LEU A 22 -2.20 -0.06 -15.17
CA LEU A 22 -1.69 -1.42 -15.12
C LEU A 22 -0.18 -1.42 -15.40
N LEU A 23 0.61 -1.86 -14.43
CA LEU A 23 2.08 -1.91 -14.50
C LEU A 23 2.54 -3.36 -14.66
N ASP A 24 3.70 -3.57 -15.26
CA ASP A 24 4.32 -4.89 -15.31
C ASP A 24 4.95 -5.23 -13.96
N TYR A 25 4.76 -6.47 -13.48
CA TYR A 25 5.36 -6.94 -12.25
C TYR A 25 6.75 -7.52 -12.52
N ASN A 26 7.74 -6.62 -12.49
CA ASN A 26 9.14 -7.00 -12.60
C ASN A 26 9.83 -6.82 -11.24
N THR A 27 10.73 -7.74 -10.91
CA THR A 27 11.71 -7.57 -9.83
C THR A 27 13.09 -7.50 -10.46
N PRO A 28 14.14 -7.06 -9.75
CA PRO A 28 15.50 -7.08 -10.29
C PRO A 28 15.91 -8.45 -10.85
N SER A 29 15.44 -9.54 -10.24
CA SER A 29 15.67 -10.92 -10.70
C SER A 29 14.91 -11.31 -11.98
N HIS A 30 13.89 -10.56 -12.38
CA HIS A 30 13.15 -10.78 -13.63
C HIS A 30 13.74 -9.99 -14.80
N CYS A 31 14.61 -9.01 -14.54
CA CYS A 31 15.27 -8.27 -15.59
C CYS A 31 16.36 -9.14 -16.24
N SER A 32 16.53 -9.01 -17.55
CA SER A 32 17.64 -9.64 -18.27
C SER A 32 18.98 -9.12 -17.73
N PRO A 33 20.10 -9.87 -17.88
CA PRO A 33 21.39 -9.52 -17.27
C PRO A 33 21.94 -8.12 -17.62
N ASP A 34 21.54 -7.55 -18.77
CA ASP A 34 21.95 -6.22 -19.23
C ASP A 34 20.93 -5.10 -18.89
N TYR A 35 19.87 -5.45 -18.14
CA TYR A 35 18.79 -4.54 -17.77
C TYR A 35 18.74 -4.38 -16.25
N TYR A 36 18.72 -3.13 -15.78
CA TYR A 36 18.49 -2.80 -14.39
C TYR A 36 17.00 -2.53 -14.15
N PHE A 37 16.56 -2.70 -12.91
CA PHE A 37 15.20 -2.38 -12.50
C PHE A 37 15.10 -0.94 -11.99
N ASP A 38 14.35 -0.10 -12.70
CA ASP A 38 14.05 1.25 -12.24
C ASP A 38 12.95 1.24 -11.19
N ALA A 39 13.31 1.61 -9.96
CA ALA A 39 12.40 1.68 -8.83
C ALA A 39 11.34 2.78 -8.95
N VAL A 40 11.55 3.78 -9.83
CA VAL A 40 10.65 4.91 -9.98
C VAL A 40 9.51 4.60 -10.96
N SER A 41 9.83 4.03 -12.12
CA SER A 41 8.82 3.58 -13.11
C SER A 41 8.35 2.13 -12.90
N LEU A 42 9.06 1.35 -12.07
CA LEU A 42 8.85 -0.09 -11.86
C LEU A 42 9.04 -0.92 -13.14
N THR A 43 9.99 -0.54 -13.99
CA THR A 43 10.28 -1.21 -15.27
C THR A 43 11.74 -1.60 -15.41
N CYS A 44 12.03 -2.63 -16.22
CA CYS A 44 13.41 -2.98 -16.56
C CYS A 44 13.92 -2.07 -17.67
N MET A 45 14.99 -1.33 -17.42
CA MET A 45 15.64 -0.43 -18.37
C MET A 45 17.05 -0.95 -18.70
N LYS A 46 17.51 -0.74 -19.93
CA LYS A 46 18.82 -1.23 -20.38
C LYS A 46 19.93 -0.26 -19.96
N CYS A 47 21.08 -0.79 -19.56
CA CYS A 47 22.27 0.04 -19.34
C CYS A 47 22.90 0.50 -20.66
N GLY A 48 23.31 1.77 -20.72
CA GLY A 48 23.87 2.42 -21.91
C GLY A 48 22.83 3.18 -22.74
N SER A 49 23.14 4.43 -23.08
CA SER A 49 22.26 5.28 -23.91
C SER A 49 22.35 4.97 -25.41
N ASP A 50 23.41 4.30 -25.85
CA ASP A 50 23.67 3.92 -27.24
C ASP A 50 24.44 2.59 -27.35
N ARG A 51 24.57 2.06 -28.58
CA ARG A 51 25.29 0.79 -28.85
C ARG A 51 26.76 0.79 -28.41
N GLY A 52 27.38 1.96 -28.27
CA GLY A 52 28.78 2.08 -27.84
C GLY A 52 28.91 1.88 -26.34
N GLN A 53 28.03 2.54 -25.57
CA GLN A 53 28.01 2.50 -24.11
C GLN A 53 27.41 1.21 -23.54
N GLU A 54 26.45 0.60 -24.23
CA GLU A 54 25.86 -0.69 -23.83
C GLU A 54 26.92 -1.79 -23.60
N LYS A 55 28.01 -1.79 -24.38
CA LYS A 55 29.06 -2.81 -24.27
C LYS A 55 30.01 -2.59 -23.09
N LEU A 56 30.07 -1.37 -22.57
CA LEU A 56 31.04 -0.95 -21.55
C LEU A 56 30.43 -0.94 -20.15
N GLN A 57 29.11 -1.15 -20.05
CA GLN A 57 28.35 -1.10 -18.82
C GLN A 57 27.82 -2.49 -18.44
N ILE A 58 27.60 -2.68 -17.15
CA ILE A 58 26.90 -3.82 -16.54
C ILE A 58 25.92 -3.31 -15.50
N VAL A 59 24.95 -4.16 -15.19
CA VAL A 59 24.03 -3.92 -14.07
C VAL A 59 24.80 -4.06 -12.74
N SER A 60 24.46 -3.22 -11.77
CA SER A 60 24.97 -3.27 -10.41
C SER A 60 24.63 -4.59 -9.71
N GLY A 61 25.38 -4.94 -8.65
CA GLY A 61 25.14 -6.17 -7.89
C GLY A 61 23.75 -6.26 -7.23
N ASP A 62 23.09 -5.12 -6.98
CA ASP A 62 21.72 -5.06 -6.45
C ASP A 62 20.64 -5.03 -7.54
N GLY A 63 21.03 -4.91 -8.82
CA GLY A 63 20.10 -4.91 -9.95
C GLY A 63 19.34 -3.61 -10.17
N LEU A 64 19.70 -2.51 -9.49
CA LEU A 64 18.94 -1.25 -9.48
C LEU A 64 19.61 -0.10 -10.24
N SER A 65 20.86 -0.25 -10.63
CA SER A 65 21.61 0.79 -11.34
C SER A 65 22.58 0.20 -12.36
N CYS A 66 23.26 1.08 -13.09
CA CYS A 66 24.31 0.72 -14.03
C CYS A 66 25.68 1.09 -13.47
N GLN A 67 26.68 0.26 -13.75
CA GLN A 67 28.08 0.49 -13.41
C GLN A 67 28.97 0.15 -14.61
N CYS A 68 30.16 0.75 -14.68
CA CYS A 68 31.13 0.36 -15.71
C CYS A 68 31.62 -1.07 -15.49
N ARG A 69 31.90 -1.80 -16.58
CA ARG A 69 32.52 -3.13 -16.50
C ARG A 69 33.90 -3.05 -15.84
N PRO A 70 34.39 -4.14 -15.23
CA PRO A 70 35.78 -4.22 -14.82
C PRO A 70 36.73 -3.81 -15.96
N LEU A 71 37.82 -3.11 -15.64
CA LEU A 71 38.78 -2.53 -16.61
C LEU A 71 38.19 -1.40 -17.46
N HIS A 72 37.10 -0.77 -17.03
CA HIS A 72 36.56 0.44 -17.65
C HIS A 72 36.41 1.54 -16.60
N LYS A 73 36.67 2.78 -16.99
CA LYS A 73 36.53 3.98 -16.17
C LYS A 73 35.28 4.78 -16.54
N LEU A 74 34.75 5.55 -15.60
CA LEU A 74 33.71 6.55 -15.75
C LEU A 74 34.27 7.79 -16.44
N THR A 75 33.50 8.34 -17.37
CA THR A 75 33.82 9.60 -18.07
C THR A 75 32.79 10.69 -17.81
N ALA A 76 31.56 10.32 -17.46
CA ALA A 76 30.51 11.25 -17.02
C ALA A 76 29.43 10.53 -16.21
N VAL A 77 28.84 11.23 -15.23
CA VAL A 77 27.68 10.77 -14.45
C VAL A 77 26.60 11.84 -14.54
N TYR A 78 25.47 11.49 -15.17
CA TYR A 78 24.32 12.40 -15.29
C TYR A 78 23.22 12.07 -14.27
N SER A 79 23.12 10.80 -13.88
CA SER A 79 22.27 10.30 -12.80
C SER A 79 22.79 8.93 -12.31
N SER A 80 22.18 8.36 -11.26
CA SER A 80 22.47 7.00 -10.78
C SER A 80 22.22 5.90 -11.84
N THR A 81 21.46 6.23 -12.89
CA THR A 81 21.02 5.30 -13.93
C THR A 81 21.60 5.65 -15.31
N LYS A 82 22.19 6.84 -15.48
CA LYS A 82 22.76 7.33 -16.73
C LYS A 82 24.22 7.72 -16.55
N ILE A 83 25.11 6.79 -16.91
CA ILE A 83 26.56 6.92 -16.83
C ILE A 83 27.22 6.72 -18.19
N SER A 84 28.46 7.19 -18.33
CA SER A 84 29.31 6.99 -19.52
C SER A 84 30.65 6.37 -19.11
N CYS A 85 31.12 5.38 -19.87
CA CYS A 85 32.31 4.56 -19.57
C CYS A 85 33.29 4.51 -20.75
N GLU A 86 34.57 4.24 -20.46
CA GLU A 86 35.69 4.05 -21.42
C GLU A 86 36.64 2.94 -20.94
N ARG A 87 37.28 2.18 -21.84
CA ARG A 87 38.16 1.03 -21.50
C ARG A 87 39.57 1.44 -21.06
N CYS A 88 40.13 0.72 -20.09
CA CYS A 88 41.52 0.81 -19.62
C CYS A 88 42.51 0.03 -20.51
N ALA A 89 43.75 0.50 -20.60
CA ALA A 89 44.80 -0.15 -21.39
C ALA A 89 45.25 -1.50 -20.77
N MET A 90 45.95 -2.33 -21.53
CA MET A 90 46.43 -3.64 -21.03
C MET A 90 47.40 -3.47 -19.85
N GLY A 91 47.21 -4.26 -18.78
CA GLY A 91 47.99 -4.15 -17.54
C GLY A 91 47.44 -3.15 -16.51
N GLN A 92 46.37 -2.42 -16.84
CA GLN A 92 45.73 -1.45 -15.95
C GLN A 92 44.38 -1.97 -15.44
N VAL A 93 44.14 -1.81 -14.14
CA VAL A 93 42.85 -1.99 -13.47
C VAL A 93 42.11 -0.65 -13.33
N THR A 94 40.80 -0.71 -13.14
CA THR A 94 40.01 0.49 -12.84
C THR A 94 40.41 1.01 -11.47
N SER A 95 40.55 2.34 -11.35
CA SER A 95 40.78 3.02 -10.08
C SER A 95 39.65 2.72 -9.07
N SER A 96 39.96 2.86 -7.78
CA SER A 96 39.00 2.61 -6.69
C SER A 96 37.75 3.51 -6.75
N ASP A 97 37.88 4.71 -7.31
CA ASP A 97 36.76 5.63 -7.54
C ASP A 97 36.01 5.39 -8.85
N GLY A 98 36.53 4.51 -9.70
CA GLY A 98 35.94 4.18 -10.98
C GLY A 98 36.24 5.17 -12.10
N TRP A 99 36.99 6.26 -11.92
CA TRP A 99 37.16 7.34 -12.94
C TRP A 99 38.47 7.30 -13.73
N SER A 100 39.41 6.41 -13.39
CA SER A 100 40.73 6.30 -14.00
C SER A 100 41.18 4.85 -14.20
N CYS A 101 42.32 4.65 -14.88
CA CYS A 101 42.93 3.36 -15.15
C CYS A 101 44.37 3.33 -14.62
N VAL A 102 44.74 2.29 -13.87
CA VAL A 102 45.98 2.22 -13.08
C VAL A 102 46.64 0.85 -12.98
N THR A 103 47.94 0.82 -12.77
CA THR A 103 48.79 -0.37 -12.75
C THR A 103 49.10 -0.76 -11.29
N CYS A 104 48.98 -2.03 -10.89
CA CYS A 104 49.33 -2.46 -9.52
C CYS A 104 50.88 -2.57 -9.36
N PRO A 105 51.45 -2.32 -8.15
CA PRO A 105 52.88 -2.50 -7.87
C PRO A 105 53.28 -3.99 -7.71
N GLU A 106 54.54 -4.33 -7.98
CA GLU A 106 55.05 -5.73 -7.98
C GLU A 106 54.91 -6.46 -6.63
N GLU A 107 54.93 -5.74 -5.49
CA GLU A 107 54.76 -6.31 -4.15
C GLU A 107 53.31 -6.69 -3.81
N VAL A 108 52.35 -6.21 -4.61
CA VAL A 108 50.92 -6.49 -4.46
C VAL A 108 50.47 -7.17 -5.76
N THR A 109 50.79 -8.45 -5.89
CA THR A 109 50.36 -9.24 -7.06
C THR A 109 48.85 -9.05 -7.27
N PRO A 110 48.37 -8.83 -8.50
CA PRO A 110 46.95 -8.93 -8.77
C PRO A 110 46.53 -10.31 -8.31
N ALA A 111 45.62 -10.39 -7.33
CA ALA A 111 45.05 -11.68 -7.00
C ALA A 111 44.39 -12.16 -8.31
N ASN A 112 44.96 -13.19 -8.92
CA ASN A 112 44.58 -13.75 -10.23
C ASN A 112 43.10 -14.21 -10.30
N ALA A 113 42.32 -13.95 -9.25
CA ALA A 113 40.90 -14.23 -9.14
C ALA A 113 40.01 -12.98 -8.87
N THR A 114 40.51 -11.81 -8.46
CA THR A 114 39.64 -10.70 -7.97
C THR A 114 39.67 -9.39 -8.76
N ASN A 115 40.55 -9.22 -9.75
CA ASN A 115 40.66 -7.97 -10.55
C ASN A 115 40.85 -6.68 -9.69
N THR A 116 41.46 -6.77 -8.51
CA THR A 116 41.74 -5.65 -7.58
C THR A 116 43.14 -5.80 -6.94
N CYS A 117 43.79 -4.69 -6.55
CA CYS A 117 45.03 -4.71 -5.75
C CYS A 117 44.71 -4.85 -4.24
N GLY A 118 45.62 -5.38 -3.40
CA GLY A 118 45.43 -5.64 -1.94
C GLY A 118 45.58 -4.41 -1.01
N ASN A 119 45.10 -4.50 0.25
CA ASN A 119 44.92 -3.35 1.18
C ASN A 119 46.17 -2.88 1.96
N CYS A 120 46.19 -1.59 2.33
CA CYS A 120 47.17 -0.90 3.17
C CYS A 120 46.70 -0.66 4.63
N SER A 121 47.61 -0.69 5.61
CA SER A 121 47.24 -0.67 7.04
C SER A 121 47.00 0.72 7.66
N ASN A 122 47.52 1.82 7.10
CA ASN A 122 47.36 3.19 7.64
C ASN A 122 47.48 4.30 6.57
N GLY A 123 47.27 3.96 5.30
CA GLY A 123 47.39 4.87 4.17
C GLY A 123 46.38 4.54 3.09
N ILE A 124 46.39 5.32 2.03
CA ILE A 124 45.68 4.98 0.81
C ILE A 124 46.63 4.25 -0.15
N LEU A 125 46.07 3.46 -1.05
CA LEU A 125 46.78 3.13 -2.28
C LEU A 125 46.68 4.36 -3.21
N GLU A 126 47.74 5.14 -3.30
CA GLU A 126 47.86 6.32 -4.14
C GLU A 126 48.37 5.97 -5.53
N GLU A 127 47.70 6.49 -6.54
CA GLU A 127 48.11 6.33 -7.93
C GLU A 127 49.29 7.27 -8.25
N THR A 128 50.52 6.75 -8.30
CA THR A 128 51.73 7.45 -8.75
C THR A 128 51.99 7.24 -10.25
N MET A 129 52.95 7.94 -10.85
CA MET A 129 53.35 7.71 -12.25
C MET A 129 54.70 7.00 -12.25
N GLY A 130 54.80 5.88 -12.96
CA GLY A 130 56.07 5.21 -13.24
C GLY A 130 56.96 6.10 -14.10
N HIS A 131 58.26 5.79 -14.12
CA HIS A 131 59.26 6.52 -14.91
C HIS A 131 58.95 6.54 -16.42
N ASP A 132 58.11 5.63 -16.85
CA ASP A 132 57.62 5.36 -18.19
C ASP A 132 56.24 6.00 -18.48
N GLY A 133 55.71 6.79 -17.53
CA GLY A 133 54.49 7.58 -17.70
C GLY A 133 53.18 6.82 -17.50
N ALA A 134 53.24 5.57 -17.04
CA ALA A 134 52.08 4.77 -16.67
C ALA A 134 51.67 5.03 -15.21
N LYS A 135 50.37 5.13 -14.91
CA LYS A 135 49.87 5.23 -13.53
C LYS A 135 50.11 3.91 -12.78
N LEU A 136 50.73 3.93 -11.59
CA LEU A 136 51.06 2.83 -10.67
C LEU A 136 50.37 3.06 -9.32
N LEU A 137 50.02 2.05 -8.53
CA LEU A 137 49.53 2.23 -7.15
C LEU A 137 50.70 2.11 -6.14
N LEU A 138 50.83 3.05 -5.19
CA LEU A 138 51.83 3.12 -4.12
C LEU A 138 51.10 3.33 -2.79
N CYS A 139 51.57 2.75 -1.69
CA CYS A 139 50.93 2.97 -0.40
C CYS A 139 51.43 4.28 0.27
N THR A 140 50.55 5.26 0.52
CA THR A 140 50.94 6.59 1.02
C THR A 140 49.94 7.19 2.02
N GLU A 141 50.45 8.00 2.95
CA GLU A 141 49.64 8.75 3.91
C GLU A 141 49.01 10.00 3.28
N CYS A 142 47.80 10.40 3.70
CA CYS A 142 47.11 11.54 3.08
C CYS A 142 47.77 12.89 3.40
N PRO A 143 48.15 13.69 2.39
CA PRO A 143 48.76 15.01 2.60
C PRO A 143 47.75 16.06 3.09
N GLY A 144 48.25 17.16 3.68
CA GLY A 144 47.44 18.21 4.31
C GLY A 144 46.35 18.79 3.40
N ASN A 145 45.13 18.85 3.94
CA ASN A 145 43.86 19.21 3.28
C ASN A 145 43.17 18.09 2.46
N MET A 146 43.58 16.83 2.62
CA MET A 146 42.94 15.64 2.04
C MET A 146 42.78 14.52 3.07
N TRP A 147 41.78 13.63 2.91
CA TRP A 147 41.48 12.57 3.88
C TRP A 147 41.16 11.22 3.23
N PRO A 148 41.49 10.09 3.87
CA PRO A 148 41.07 8.77 3.40
C PRO A 148 39.55 8.70 3.37
N ASN A 149 38.96 8.21 2.28
CA ASN A 149 37.53 7.90 2.27
C ASN A 149 37.21 6.72 3.23
N ILE A 150 35.92 6.45 3.47
CA ILE A 150 35.44 5.38 4.36
C ILE A 150 36.05 4.00 4.04
N ASP A 151 36.41 3.76 2.78
CA ASP A 151 36.96 2.49 2.32
C ASP A 151 38.51 2.49 2.27
N HIS A 152 39.17 3.56 2.73
CA HIS A 152 40.63 3.74 2.74
C HIS A 152 41.29 3.65 1.35
N THR A 153 40.54 3.96 0.29
CA THR A 153 40.98 3.74 -1.10
C THR A 153 41.49 4.99 -1.81
N LYS A 154 41.27 6.18 -1.24
CA LYS A 154 41.68 7.47 -1.82
C LYS A 154 41.69 8.59 -0.81
N CYS A 155 42.62 9.53 -0.97
CA CYS A 155 42.64 10.79 -0.25
C CYS A 155 41.75 11.75 -1.01
N VAL A 156 40.51 11.91 -0.57
CA VAL A 156 39.59 12.84 -1.22
C VAL A 156 39.88 14.25 -0.75
N ARG A 157 40.01 15.17 -1.73
CA ARG A 157 39.78 16.58 -1.47
C ARG A 157 38.32 16.74 -1.04
N CYS A 158 38.07 17.61 -0.08
CA CYS A 158 36.71 18.02 0.20
C CYS A 158 36.06 18.50 -1.10
N PRO A 159 34.79 18.14 -1.39
CA PRO A 159 34.04 18.77 -2.47
C PRO A 159 34.19 20.30 -2.35
N GLU A 160 34.19 21.04 -3.47
CA GLU A 160 34.49 22.49 -3.45
C GLU A 160 33.66 23.26 -2.42
N GLU A 161 32.41 22.81 -2.21
CA GLU A 161 31.47 23.34 -1.22
C GLU A 161 31.90 23.11 0.24
N PHE A 162 32.69 22.08 0.54
CA PHE A 162 33.18 21.70 1.88
C PHE A 162 34.60 22.19 2.18
N ARG A 163 35.18 23.00 1.29
CA ARG A 163 36.54 23.51 1.44
C ARG A 163 36.53 24.78 2.30
N SER A 164 36.93 24.65 3.56
CA SER A 164 37.22 25.79 4.43
C SER A 164 38.68 26.23 4.25
N ALA A 165 38.91 27.55 4.11
CA ALA A 165 40.24 28.09 3.85
C ALA A 165 41.22 27.97 5.03
N ASN A 166 40.73 27.64 6.24
CA ASN A 166 41.48 27.79 7.50
C ASN A 166 41.63 26.51 8.35
N THR A 167 41.23 25.34 7.84
CA THR A 167 41.18 24.11 8.66
C THR A 167 41.75 22.89 7.95
N SER A 168 42.53 22.10 8.68
CA SER A 168 42.97 20.75 8.33
C SER A 168 41.86 19.72 8.54
N PHE A 169 40.61 20.03 8.18
CA PHE A 169 39.48 19.10 8.15
C PHE A 169 38.40 19.58 7.15
N CYS A 170 37.72 18.65 6.48
CA CYS A 170 36.58 18.97 5.61
C CYS A 170 35.40 19.51 6.42
N SER A 171 35.04 20.76 6.18
CA SER A 171 33.91 21.41 6.85
C SER A 171 33.16 22.31 5.88
N CYS A 172 31.84 22.13 5.79
CA CYS A 172 30.94 23.03 5.05
C CYS A 172 31.05 24.46 5.63
N PRO A 173 31.60 25.44 4.88
CA PRO A 173 31.81 26.80 5.37
C PRO A 173 30.47 27.47 5.68
N ALA A 174 30.21 27.68 6.97
CA ALA A 174 28.93 28.22 7.45
C ALA A 174 28.72 29.71 7.12
N ASP A 175 29.67 30.39 6.45
CA ASP A 175 29.55 31.77 5.97
C ASP A 175 28.79 31.87 4.64
N ARG A 176 28.88 30.85 3.78
CA ARG A 176 28.27 30.85 2.43
C ARG A 176 27.39 29.65 2.15
N TYR A 177 27.59 28.56 2.88
CA TYR A 177 26.89 27.31 2.65
C TYR A 177 26.14 26.83 3.89
N VAL A 178 25.21 25.92 3.68
CA VAL A 178 24.46 25.23 4.73
C VAL A 178 24.58 23.73 4.52
N LEU A 179 25.07 23.03 5.54
CA LEU A 179 25.11 21.58 5.56
C LEU A 179 23.72 21.03 5.84
N SER A 180 23.15 20.29 4.89
CA SER A 180 21.88 19.58 5.02
C SER A 180 22.06 18.18 4.46
N GLY A 181 21.66 17.14 5.20
CA GLY A 181 21.60 15.76 4.70
C GLY A 181 22.92 15.22 4.12
N GLY A 182 24.07 15.74 4.58
CA GLY A 182 25.39 15.41 4.04
C GLY A 182 25.77 16.16 2.75
N THR A 183 24.95 17.10 2.28
CA THR A 183 25.19 17.98 1.14
C THR A 183 25.44 19.42 1.63
N CYS A 184 26.44 20.11 1.10
CA CYS A 184 26.73 21.50 1.45
C CYS A 184 26.15 22.42 0.38
N ILE A 185 25.03 23.06 0.70
CA ILE A 185 24.22 23.79 -0.27
C ILE A 185 24.52 25.28 -0.14
N ALA A 186 24.83 25.94 -1.26
CA ALA A 186 25.03 27.38 -1.28
C ALA A 186 23.73 28.11 -0.84
N ARG A 187 23.85 29.16 -0.03
CA ARG A 187 22.68 29.84 0.57
C ARG A 187 21.68 30.35 -0.46
N GLU A 188 22.16 30.81 -1.60
CA GLU A 188 21.36 31.24 -2.75
C GLU A 188 20.53 30.12 -3.39
N ASN A 189 20.95 28.86 -3.22
CA ASN A 189 20.30 27.68 -3.79
C ASN A 189 19.34 26.98 -2.80
N LEU A 190 19.22 27.49 -1.57
CA LEU A 190 18.23 27.00 -0.62
C LEU A 190 16.83 27.35 -1.08
N ALA A 191 15.89 26.44 -0.84
CA ALA A 191 14.52 26.68 -1.21
C ALA A 191 13.95 27.87 -0.40
N PRO A 192 13.39 28.90 -1.08
CA PRO A 192 12.68 29.97 -0.39
C PRO A 192 11.43 29.39 0.28
N ASN A 193 10.99 29.99 1.39
CA ASN A 193 9.81 29.54 2.14
C ASN A 193 9.90 28.06 2.53
N ALA A 194 10.99 27.64 3.15
CA ALA A 194 11.21 26.26 3.59
C ALA A 194 11.05 26.08 5.11
N ASP A 195 10.70 27.13 5.84
CA ASP A 195 10.62 27.07 7.30
C ASP A 195 9.48 26.17 7.76
N ALA A 196 8.33 26.22 7.08
CA ALA A 196 7.20 25.35 7.37
C ALA A 196 7.55 23.85 7.20
N ALA A 197 8.44 23.50 6.26
CA ALA A 197 8.88 22.11 6.08
C ALA A 197 9.60 21.55 7.31
N LYS A 198 10.17 22.39 8.18
CA LYS A 198 10.86 21.92 9.40
C LYS A 198 9.90 21.40 10.47
N PHE A 199 8.60 21.65 10.33
CA PHE A 199 7.61 21.37 11.35
C PHE A 199 6.70 20.19 10.98
N VAL A 200 6.32 19.41 11.99
CA VAL A 200 5.34 18.33 11.88
C VAL A 200 4.24 18.57 12.89
N LYS A 201 3.00 18.47 12.44
CA LYS A 201 1.81 18.64 13.27
C LYS A 201 1.51 17.35 14.02
N TYR A 202 1.25 17.47 15.32
CA TYR A 202 0.74 16.41 16.20
C TYR A 202 -0.49 16.95 16.97
N SER A 203 -1.18 16.09 17.69
CA SER A 203 -2.42 16.39 18.44
C SER A 203 -2.24 17.49 19.50
N GLY A 204 -1.01 17.71 19.96
CA GLY A 204 -0.64 18.76 20.92
C GLY A 204 -0.09 20.04 20.30
N GLY A 205 -0.08 20.18 18.97
CA GLY A 205 0.45 21.33 18.25
C GLY A 205 1.49 20.97 17.19
N THR A 206 2.16 21.98 16.66
CA THR A 206 3.16 21.83 15.60
C THR A 206 4.58 21.95 16.16
N PHE A 207 5.43 20.96 15.89
CA PHE A 207 6.75 20.83 16.51
C PHE A 207 7.88 20.75 15.48
N PRO A 208 9.06 21.33 15.75
CA PRO A 208 10.20 21.27 14.83
C PRO A 208 10.85 19.88 14.86
N SER A 209 10.86 19.20 13.72
CA SER A 209 11.45 17.87 13.56
C SER A 209 12.92 17.95 13.12
N ARG A 210 13.80 17.22 13.82
CA ARG A 210 15.22 17.12 13.46
C ARG A 210 15.40 16.49 12.09
N LEU A 211 14.62 15.45 11.77
CA LEU A 211 14.66 14.77 10.48
C LEU A 211 14.48 15.77 9.33
N PHE A 212 13.45 16.61 9.40
CA PHE A 212 13.16 17.59 8.37
C PHE A 212 14.22 18.69 8.33
N GLN A 213 14.67 19.21 9.48
CA GLN A 213 15.73 20.22 9.51
C GLN A 213 17.03 19.74 8.87
N VAL A 214 17.40 18.48 9.12
CA VAL A 214 18.64 17.92 8.58
C VAL A 214 18.48 17.58 7.10
N HIS A 215 17.40 16.92 6.67
CA HIS A 215 17.34 16.29 5.35
C HIS A 215 16.54 17.04 4.28
N PHE A 216 15.62 17.93 4.65
CA PHE A 216 14.67 18.53 3.71
C PHE A 216 15.35 19.31 2.57
N GLN A 217 16.24 20.24 2.90
CA GLN A 217 16.89 21.11 1.90
C GLN A 217 17.73 20.29 0.93
N ALA A 218 18.48 19.31 1.42
CA ALA A 218 19.25 18.40 0.59
C ALA A 218 18.37 17.54 -0.32
N ALA A 219 17.30 16.95 0.22
CA ALA A 219 16.37 16.14 -0.56
C ALA A 219 15.74 16.95 -1.69
N LEU A 220 15.29 18.17 -1.39
CA LEU A 220 14.69 19.07 -2.37
C LEU A 220 15.69 19.56 -3.42
N HIS A 221 16.85 20.04 -2.99
CA HIS A 221 17.89 20.53 -3.89
C HIS A 221 18.37 19.42 -4.83
N ASN A 222 18.72 18.25 -4.30
CA ASN A 222 19.23 17.13 -5.10
C ASN A 222 18.16 16.53 -6.01
N CYS A 223 16.89 16.51 -5.59
CA CYS A 223 15.80 16.09 -6.45
C CYS A 223 15.59 17.09 -7.60
N LYS A 224 15.54 18.39 -7.30
CA LYS A 224 15.24 19.45 -8.28
C LYS A 224 16.38 19.71 -9.26
N VAL A 225 17.61 19.84 -8.76
CA VAL A 225 18.78 20.26 -9.55
C VAL A 225 19.46 19.07 -10.20
N HIS A 226 19.63 17.98 -9.46
CA HIS A 226 20.38 16.80 -9.93
C HIS A 226 19.49 15.66 -10.44
N SER A 227 18.17 15.82 -10.41
CA SER A 227 17.23 14.74 -10.78
C SER A 227 17.52 13.42 -10.05
N ASN A 228 18.01 13.52 -8.80
CA ASN A 228 18.43 12.36 -8.03
C ASN A 228 17.20 11.62 -7.49
N GLU A 229 16.95 10.43 -8.03
CA GLU A 229 15.80 9.58 -7.69
C GLU A 229 15.71 9.28 -6.20
N THR A 230 16.83 8.97 -5.55
CA THR A 230 16.85 8.68 -4.10
C THR A 230 16.48 9.93 -3.29
N ALA A 231 16.99 11.10 -3.68
CA ALA A 231 16.62 12.36 -3.05
C ALA A 231 15.14 12.69 -3.24
N CYS A 232 14.58 12.42 -4.44
CA CYS A 232 13.15 12.56 -4.70
C CYS A 232 12.30 11.60 -3.86
N GLN A 233 12.79 10.38 -3.62
CA GLN A 233 12.14 9.43 -2.70
C GLN A 233 12.20 9.91 -1.24
N VAL A 234 13.31 10.51 -0.80
CA VAL A 234 13.39 11.14 0.55
C VAL A 234 12.38 12.27 0.66
N LEU A 235 12.33 13.19 -0.33
CA LEU A 235 11.37 14.29 -0.32
C LEU A 235 9.92 13.79 -0.30
N ALA A 236 9.63 12.74 -1.08
CA ALA A 236 8.35 12.06 -1.07
C ALA A 236 8.00 11.52 0.32
N ASN A 237 8.93 10.80 0.96
CA ASN A 237 8.76 10.25 2.31
C ASN A 237 8.51 11.35 3.35
N LEU A 238 9.23 12.47 3.28
CA LEU A 238 8.98 13.63 4.14
C LEU A 238 7.56 14.18 3.98
N CYS A 239 7.03 14.24 2.75
CA CYS A 239 5.63 14.60 2.53
C CYS A 239 4.65 13.58 3.17
N VAL A 240 4.92 12.27 3.06
CA VAL A 240 4.09 11.25 3.71
C VAL A 240 4.09 11.40 5.24
N LEU A 241 5.24 11.72 5.84
CA LEU A 241 5.36 11.95 7.29
C LEU A 241 4.63 13.22 7.78
N GLN A 242 4.40 14.19 6.88
CA GLN A 242 3.49 15.33 7.12
C GLN A 242 2.02 14.99 6.84
N LEU A 243 1.67 13.69 6.71
CA LEU A 243 0.33 13.20 6.40
C LEU A 243 -0.30 13.89 5.18
N TYR A 244 0.52 14.18 4.17
CA TYR A 244 0.07 14.81 2.94
C TYR A 244 -0.57 16.20 3.12
N ASP A 245 -0.16 16.96 4.14
CA ASP A 245 -0.58 18.35 4.32
C ASP A 245 -0.25 19.17 3.07
N ARG A 246 -1.28 19.69 2.41
CA ARG A 246 -1.16 20.49 1.18
C ARG A 246 -1.47 21.96 1.38
N ASP A 247 -1.93 22.37 2.58
CA ASP A 247 -2.35 23.74 2.82
C ASP A 247 -1.25 24.61 3.39
N THR A 248 -0.31 24.00 4.11
CA THR A 248 0.80 24.75 4.66
C THR A 248 1.80 25.07 3.56
N ASP A 249 1.76 26.32 3.09
CA ASP A 249 2.72 26.85 2.13
C ASP A 249 4.16 26.64 2.62
N GLY A 250 5.00 26.10 1.73
CA GLY A 250 6.41 25.88 2.02
C GLY A 250 6.74 24.63 2.83
N ASN A 251 5.77 23.76 3.11
CA ASN A 251 6.01 22.45 3.70
C ASN A 251 6.58 21.45 2.66
N ALA A 252 6.86 20.21 3.07
CA ALA A 252 7.50 19.24 2.18
C ALA A 252 6.62 18.84 0.99
N CYS A 253 5.31 18.66 1.22
CA CYS A 253 4.37 18.32 0.15
C CYS A 253 4.15 19.45 -0.85
N TRP A 254 4.13 20.70 -0.39
CA TRP A 254 4.02 21.87 -1.26
C TRP A 254 5.21 21.95 -2.22
N HIS A 255 6.43 21.80 -1.69
CA HIS A 255 7.64 21.81 -2.51
C HIS A 255 7.68 20.59 -3.44
N TYR A 256 7.22 19.42 -2.97
CA TYR A 256 7.09 18.22 -3.78
C TYR A 256 6.22 18.42 -5.02
N LEU A 257 5.03 18.99 -4.84
CA LEU A 257 4.08 19.24 -5.92
C LEU A 257 4.62 20.28 -6.92
N LYS A 258 5.32 21.31 -6.43
CA LYS A 258 5.94 22.34 -7.29
C LYS A 258 7.05 21.83 -8.18
N LEU A 259 7.64 20.66 -7.92
CA LEU A 259 8.62 20.08 -8.83
C LEU A 259 8.00 19.68 -10.18
N GLY A 260 6.67 19.45 -10.24
CA GLY A 260 5.94 19.11 -11.47
C GLY A 260 5.48 20.33 -12.29
N ASP A 261 5.54 21.53 -11.72
CA ASP A 261 4.88 22.75 -12.23
C ASP A 261 5.71 23.52 -13.29
N SER A 262 6.73 22.86 -13.85
CA SER A 262 7.61 23.47 -14.88
C SER A 262 6.98 23.49 -16.28
N SER A 263 5.74 23.02 -16.44
CA SER A 263 5.03 22.93 -17.72
C SER A 263 3.53 22.93 -17.49
N SER A 264 2.90 24.08 -17.73
CA SER A 264 1.44 24.28 -17.73
C SER A 264 0.70 23.21 -18.55
N SER A 265 0.22 22.13 -17.92
CA SER A 265 -0.73 21.15 -18.50
C SER A 265 -1.16 20.14 -17.43
N HIS A 266 -2.34 20.37 -16.82
CA HIS A 266 -3.02 19.56 -15.78
C HIS A 266 -3.39 18.14 -16.24
N SER A 267 -2.37 17.36 -16.59
CA SER A 267 -2.48 15.97 -16.99
C SER A 267 -1.25 15.24 -16.46
N ARG A 268 -1.31 13.90 -16.40
CA ARG A 268 -0.24 12.92 -16.06
C ARG A 268 1.22 13.22 -16.48
N LYS A 269 1.48 14.28 -17.25
CA LYS A 269 2.76 14.93 -17.52
C LYS A 269 3.31 15.80 -16.36
N GLU A 270 2.53 16.11 -15.31
CA GLU A 270 2.96 16.87 -14.11
C GLU A 270 3.62 15.97 -13.03
N ARG A 271 4.20 14.82 -13.42
CA ARG A 271 5.12 14.11 -12.53
C ARG A 271 6.44 14.88 -12.55
N PRO A 272 7.02 15.25 -11.40
CA PRO A 272 8.39 15.71 -11.40
C PRO A 272 9.25 14.61 -12.05
N PRO A 273 10.06 14.91 -13.08
CA PRO A 273 10.94 13.91 -13.65
C PRO A 273 11.74 13.28 -12.50
N HIS A 274 11.74 11.95 -12.41
CA HIS A 274 12.45 11.17 -11.38
C HIS A 274 11.83 11.15 -9.95
N ALA A 275 10.63 11.72 -9.70
CA ALA A 275 9.94 11.61 -8.40
C ALA A 275 8.75 10.62 -8.38
N PRO A 276 8.55 9.84 -7.29
CA PRO A 276 7.51 8.82 -7.25
C PRO A 276 6.08 9.38 -7.40
N TRP A 277 5.15 8.57 -7.89
CA TRP A 277 3.75 9.00 -7.94
C TRP A 277 3.09 8.84 -6.55
N LEU A 278 2.76 9.95 -5.90
CA LEU A 278 2.16 9.97 -4.55
C LEU A 278 0.65 10.27 -4.50
N PHE A 279 0.14 11.07 -5.42
CA PHE A 279 -1.21 11.66 -5.35
C PHE A 279 -2.07 11.33 -6.58
N TYR A 280 -3.35 11.06 -6.39
CA TYR A 280 -4.32 10.98 -7.50
C TYR A 280 -4.92 12.37 -7.75
N LEU A 281 -4.16 13.30 -8.34
CA LEU A 281 -4.62 14.69 -8.58
C LEU A 281 -5.43 14.86 -9.88
N ASP A 282 -5.07 14.10 -10.92
CA ASP A 282 -5.69 14.21 -12.25
C ASP A 282 -7.09 13.61 -12.33
N ASP A 283 -7.42 12.72 -11.39
CA ASP A 283 -8.66 11.95 -11.36
C ASP A 283 -9.46 12.38 -10.13
N ASP A 284 -10.77 12.60 -10.29
CA ASP A 284 -11.68 12.65 -9.14
C ASP A 284 -11.56 11.32 -8.38
N ALA A 285 -11.47 11.35 -7.06
CA ALA A 285 -11.38 10.15 -6.23
C ALA A 285 -12.52 9.17 -6.49
N SER A 286 -13.73 9.64 -6.83
CA SER A 286 -14.82 8.77 -7.26
C SER A 286 -14.44 7.97 -8.51
N SER A 287 -13.81 8.63 -9.48
CA SER A 287 -13.36 8.03 -10.73
C SER A 287 -12.21 7.04 -10.53
N VAL A 288 -11.40 7.18 -9.46
CA VAL A 288 -10.35 6.23 -9.08
C VAL A 288 -10.93 5.00 -8.39
N VAL A 289 -11.85 5.19 -7.43
CA VAL A 289 -12.40 4.10 -6.62
C VAL A 289 -13.41 3.27 -7.40
N TYR A 290 -14.12 3.83 -8.38
CA TYR A 290 -15.12 3.10 -9.17
C TYR A 290 -14.64 2.68 -10.57
N ARG A 291 -13.32 2.60 -10.79
CA ARG A 291 -12.78 2.13 -12.09
C ARG A 291 -13.10 0.67 -12.34
N THR A 292 -13.42 0.35 -13.59
CA THR A 292 -13.79 -1.01 -14.02
C THR A 292 -12.68 -1.72 -14.80
N ASP A 293 -11.47 -1.15 -14.85
CA ASP A 293 -10.31 -1.69 -15.58
C ASP A 293 -9.40 -2.58 -14.74
N VAL A 294 -9.80 -2.93 -13.51
CA VAL A 294 -9.11 -3.96 -12.72
C VAL A 294 -9.20 -5.28 -13.49
N PRO A 295 -8.06 -5.87 -13.91
CA PRO A 295 -8.09 -6.98 -14.87
C PRO A 295 -8.61 -8.28 -14.25
N ASN A 296 -8.43 -8.48 -12.94
CA ASN A 296 -8.71 -9.72 -12.24
C ASN A 296 -10.21 -10.06 -12.22
N GLN A 297 -10.52 -11.37 -12.27
CA GLN A 297 -11.83 -11.90 -11.89
C GLN A 297 -11.64 -12.98 -10.85
N PHE A 298 -12.32 -12.82 -9.73
CA PHE A 298 -12.20 -13.69 -8.58
C PHE A 298 -13.35 -14.69 -8.49
N THR A 299 -13.11 -15.82 -7.82
CA THR A 299 -14.14 -16.83 -7.56
C THR A 299 -14.13 -17.24 -6.11
N ILE A 300 -15.27 -17.57 -5.54
CA ILE A 300 -15.36 -18.04 -4.14
C ILE A 300 -14.90 -19.51 -4.02
N LYS A 301 -14.81 -20.23 -5.14
CA LYS A 301 -14.43 -21.66 -5.20
C LYS A 301 -12.98 -21.86 -4.74
N SER A 302 -12.79 -22.46 -3.56
CA SER A 302 -11.47 -22.65 -2.92
C SER A 302 -10.45 -23.40 -3.78
N SER A 303 -10.90 -24.26 -4.69
CA SER A 303 -10.02 -25.09 -5.53
C SER A 303 -9.32 -24.33 -6.65
N LYS A 304 -9.68 -23.06 -6.89
CA LYS A 304 -9.11 -22.23 -7.97
C LYS A 304 -8.15 -21.20 -7.39
N ASN A 305 -7.02 -20.97 -8.07
CA ASN A 305 -6.07 -19.92 -7.68
C ASN A 305 -6.69 -18.50 -7.76
N THR A 306 -7.70 -18.32 -8.62
CA THR A 306 -8.49 -17.08 -8.70
C THR A 306 -9.40 -16.85 -7.48
N SER A 307 -9.36 -17.71 -6.46
CA SER A 307 -10.03 -17.49 -5.18
C SER A 307 -9.21 -16.71 -4.17
N TYR A 308 -7.96 -16.38 -4.48
CA TYR A 308 -7.07 -15.64 -3.60
C TYR A 308 -6.73 -14.28 -4.18
N ILE A 309 -6.66 -13.29 -3.29
CA ILE A 309 -6.18 -11.95 -3.58
C ILE A 309 -4.69 -11.91 -3.24
N TYR A 310 -3.88 -11.55 -4.23
CA TYR A 310 -2.44 -11.40 -4.07
C TYR A 310 -2.11 -9.91 -4.06
N ILE A 311 -1.50 -9.44 -2.97
CA ILE A 311 -1.11 -8.05 -2.80
C ILE A 311 0.41 -7.98 -2.76
N ILE A 312 0.97 -7.07 -3.54
CA ILE A 312 2.39 -6.75 -3.61
C ILE A 312 2.62 -5.39 -2.95
N ALA A 313 3.65 -5.28 -2.12
CA ALA A 313 4.09 -4.04 -1.52
C ALA A 313 5.43 -3.61 -2.11
N GLY A 314 5.50 -2.38 -2.62
CA GLY A 314 6.76 -1.66 -2.86
C GLY A 314 7.22 -1.03 -1.56
N ILE A 315 8.43 -1.41 -1.10
CA ILE A 315 8.94 -1.04 0.21
C ILE A 315 10.08 -0.03 0.06
N TYR A 316 10.04 1.06 0.82
CA TYR A 316 11.06 2.10 0.82
C TYR A 316 11.46 2.43 2.26
N ASP A 317 12.75 2.70 2.49
CA ASP A 317 13.19 3.19 3.80
C ASP A 317 13.16 4.72 3.89
N LEU A 318 13.43 5.24 5.10
CA LEU A 318 13.48 6.67 5.38
C LEU A 318 14.46 7.45 4.50
N ASN A 319 15.58 6.82 4.13
CA ASN A 319 16.62 7.42 3.29
C ASN A 319 16.29 7.38 1.79
N GLY A 320 15.06 7.00 1.43
CA GLY A 320 14.58 6.97 0.06
C GLY A 320 15.06 5.75 -0.74
N LYS A 321 15.74 4.79 -0.10
CA LYS A 321 16.21 3.57 -0.77
C LYS A 321 15.06 2.59 -0.97
N PHE A 322 14.90 2.14 -2.22
CA PHE A 322 13.97 1.09 -2.58
C PHE A 322 14.47 -0.28 -2.10
N ARG A 323 13.60 -1.02 -1.40
CA ARG A 323 13.89 -2.34 -0.82
C ARG A 323 13.31 -3.51 -1.62
N GLY A 324 12.53 -3.21 -2.66
CA GLY A 324 11.95 -4.21 -3.56
C GLY A 324 10.42 -4.26 -3.55
N LEU A 325 9.87 -4.95 -4.55
CA LEU A 325 8.47 -5.39 -4.59
C LEU A 325 8.36 -6.77 -3.94
N LYS A 326 7.62 -6.88 -2.85
CA LYS A 326 7.46 -8.14 -2.11
C LYS A 326 5.99 -8.48 -1.94
N GLU A 327 5.68 -9.78 -1.92
CA GLU A 327 4.34 -10.22 -1.52
C GLU A 327 4.06 -9.76 -0.09
N LEU A 328 2.89 -9.18 0.09
CA LEU A 328 2.48 -8.58 1.34
C LEU A 328 2.07 -9.66 2.34
N ASN A 329 2.89 -9.90 3.35
CA ASN A 329 2.53 -10.77 4.46
C ASN A 329 1.68 -9.99 5.48
N MET A 330 0.49 -10.51 5.81
CA MET A 330 -0.41 -9.87 6.78
C MET A 330 0.23 -9.72 8.16
N ASN A 331 1.15 -10.63 8.54
CA ASN A 331 1.91 -10.54 9.78
C ASN A 331 2.98 -9.43 9.77
N ASN A 332 3.36 -8.91 8.59
CA ASN A 332 4.31 -7.80 8.48
C ASN A 332 3.62 -6.43 8.49
N ILE A 333 2.36 -6.36 8.04
CA ILE A 333 1.55 -5.14 8.14
C ILE A 333 1.07 -4.89 9.56
N MET A 334 0.91 -5.95 10.34
CA MET A 334 0.42 -5.86 11.69
C MET A 334 1.58 -5.88 12.68
N PRO A 335 1.79 -4.82 13.49
CA PRO A 335 2.88 -4.81 14.48
C PRO A 335 2.76 -5.92 15.54
N CYS A 336 1.54 -6.42 15.76
CA CYS A 336 1.28 -7.63 16.53
C CYS A 336 1.08 -8.81 15.58
N ASN A 337 1.81 -9.90 15.83
CA ASN A 337 1.66 -11.11 15.02
C ASN A 337 0.26 -11.71 15.24
N ALA A 338 -0.55 -11.74 14.19
CA ALA A 338 -1.88 -12.33 14.23
C ALA A 338 -1.85 -13.87 14.15
N GLY A 339 -0.70 -14.47 13.82
CA GLY A 339 -0.53 -15.92 13.70
C GLY A 339 -1.31 -16.54 12.53
N VAL A 340 -1.70 -15.71 11.56
CA VAL A 340 -2.56 -16.10 10.43
C VAL A 340 -1.75 -16.23 9.15
N GLN A 341 -2.15 -17.16 8.28
CA GLN A 341 -1.58 -17.27 6.95
C GLN A 341 -2.33 -16.35 5.98
N ASN A 342 -1.61 -15.78 5.02
CA ASN A 342 -2.20 -14.96 3.96
C ASN A 342 -3.36 -15.66 3.24
N LYS A 343 -3.26 -16.97 3.02
CA LYS A 343 -4.30 -17.76 2.33
C LYS A 343 -5.62 -17.80 3.08
N ASP A 344 -5.59 -17.75 4.41
CA ASP A 344 -6.81 -17.80 5.22
C ASP A 344 -7.52 -16.44 5.26
N VAL A 345 -6.74 -15.36 5.11
CA VAL A 345 -7.18 -13.97 5.27
C VAL A 345 -7.53 -13.30 3.94
N LEU A 346 -6.73 -13.54 2.90
CA LEU A 346 -6.87 -12.92 1.58
C LEU A 346 -7.67 -13.79 0.59
N ARG A 347 -8.48 -14.72 1.10
CA ARG A 347 -9.42 -15.46 0.26
C ARG A 347 -10.57 -14.52 -0.14
N PHE A 348 -10.90 -14.51 -1.43
CA PHE A 348 -11.94 -13.64 -1.96
C PHE A 348 -13.31 -13.93 -1.33
N GLY A 349 -13.92 -12.88 -0.76
CA GLY A 349 -15.18 -12.95 -0.03
C GLY A 349 -15.05 -13.25 1.47
N THR A 350 -13.83 -13.42 1.99
CA THR A 350 -13.59 -13.66 3.41
C THR A 350 -13.43 -12.36 4.18
N VAL A 351 -14.39 -12.04 5.05
CA VAL A 351 -14.25 -10.91 5.98
C VAL A 351 -13.26 -11.27 7.08
N PHE A 352 -12.31 -10.38 7.35
CA PHE A 352 -11.31 -10.54 8.40
C PHE A 352 -11.29 -9.33 9.32
N LEU A 353 -11.18 -9.58 10.62
CA LEU A 353 -10.98 -8.55 11.63
C LEU A 353 -10.02 -9.10 12.69
N HIS A 354 -8.92 -8.39 12.90
CA HIS A 354 -8.00 -8.64 13.99
C HIS A 354 -7.80 -7.36 14.78
N LYS A 355 -7.84 -7.47 16.12
CA LYS A 355 -7.56 -6.39 17.06
C LYS A 355 -6.59 -6.92 18.10
N CYS A 356 -5.56 -6.16 18.40
CA CYS A 356 -4.54 -6.54 19.36
C CYS A 356 -4.09 -5.35 20.19
N GLN A 357 -3.35 -5.63 21.26
CA GLN A 357 -2.68 -4.63 22.07
C GLN A 357 -1.17 -4.81 22.04
N VAL A 358 -0.43 -3.73 21.82
CA VAL A 358 1.04 -3.71 21.81
C VAL A 358 1.54 -2.73 22.85
N ASN A 359 2.64 -3.07 23.53
CA ASN A 359 3.28 -2.17 24.48
C ASN A 359 4.00 -1.03 23.74
N VAL A 360 3.86 0.21 24.23
CA VAL A 360 4.49 1.38 23.60
C VAL A 360 6.00 1.19 23.46
N ARG A 361 6.70 0.71 24.51
CA ARG A 361 8.16 0.54 24.45
C ARG A 361 8.59 -0.45 23.38
N GLU A 362 7.89 -1.58 23.30
CA GLU A 362 8.18 -2.59 22.28
C GLU A 362 7.96 -2.05 20.86
N LEU A 363 6.85 -1.34 20.64
CA LEU A 363 6.56 -0.74 19.34
C LEU A 363 7.62 0.29 18.97
N TRP A 364 7.98 1.18 19.91
CA TRP A 364 8.91 2.28 19.68
C TRP A 364 10.35 1.81 19.44
N ASP A 365 10.86 0.88 20.27
CA ASP A 365 12.27 0.48 20.25
C ASP A 365 12.59 -0.50 19.10
N LYS A 366 11.61 -1.33 18.67
CA LYS A 366 11.83 -2.35 17.64
C LYS A 366 11.43 -1.90 16.24
N SER A 367 10.63 -0.84 16.11
CA SER A 367 10.13 -0.40 14.82
C SER A 367 11.12 0.50 14.09
N LYS A 368 10.99 0.54 12.78
CA LYS A 368 11.71 1.44 11.88
C LYS A 368 10.70 2.11 10.97
N THR A 369 10.93 3.36 10.64
CA THR A 369 10.08 4.08 9.69
C THR A 369 10.32 3.54 8.28
N VAL A 370 9.29 2.87 7.75
CA VAL A 370 9.28 2.19 6.45
C VAL A 370 7.98 2.54 5.74
N PHE A 371 8.08 2.75 4.43
CA PHE A 371 6.99 3.17 3.58
C PHE A 371 6.57 2.09 2.60
N TYR A 372 5.27 2.06 2.31
CA TYR A 372 4.62 1.03 1.50
C TYR A 372 3.76 1.67 0.41
N ASP A 373 3.97 1.21 -0.83
CA ASP A 373 3.04 1.39 -1.94
C ASP A 373 2.38 0.03 -2.23
N LEU A 374 1.05 -0.06 -2.19
CA LEU A 374 0.36 -1.34 -2.38
C LEU A 374 -0.18 -1.52 -3.81
N TYR A 375 -0.12 -2.77 -4.28
CA TYR A 375 -0.59 -3.16 -5.59
C TYR A 375 -1.31 -4.50 -5.54
N LEU A 376 -2.42 -4.61 -6.25
CA LEU A 376 -3.09 -5.86 -6.54
C LEU A 376 -2.38 -6.59 -7.69
N GLN A 377 -1.95 -7.82 -7.48
CA GLN A 377 -1.34 -8.63 -8.53
C GLN A 377 -2.41 -9.23 -9.44
N SER A 378 -2.22 -9.06 -10.74
CA SER A 378 -2.95 -9.75 -11.81
C SER A 378 -2.17 -10.96 -12.29
N ASN A 379 -2.84 -12.11 -12.28
CA ASN A 379 -2.36 -13.36 -12.84
C ASN A 379 -2.97 -13.66 -14.22
N ARG A 380 -3.58 -12.66 -14.88
CA ARG A 380 -4.16 -12.83 -16.21
C ARG A 380 -3.11 -12.62 -17.30
N GLY A 381 -2.82 -13.70 -18.04
CA GLY A 381 -1.91 -13.70 -19.19
C GLY A 381 -0.55 -14.31 -18.87
N THR A 382 0.35 -14.28 -19.85
CA THR A 382 1.73 -14.80 -19.75
C THR A 382 2.63 -13.94 -18.86
N TRP A 383 2.28 -12.67 -18.66
CA TRP A 383 3.07 -11.69 -17.90
C TRP A 383 2.34 -11.31 -16.61
N ARG A 384 3.04 -11.32 -15.48
CA ARG A 384 2.49 -10.86 -14.20
C ARG A 384 2.38 -9.34 -14.26
N LYS A 385 1.20 -8.81 -13.94
CA LYS A 385 0.95 -7.36 -13.88
C LYS A 385 0.51 -6.97 -12.48
N ILE A 386 0.69 -5.72 -12.10
CA ILE A 386 0.27 -5.16 -10.81
C ILE A 386 -0.57 -3.90 -11.03
N TYR A 387 -1.58 -3.72 -10.20
CA TYR A 387 -2.52 -2.61 -10.27
C TYR A 387 -2.50 -1.84 -8.95
N PRO A 388 -2.26 -0.51 -8.93
CA PRO A 388 -2.08 0.25 -7.69
C PRO A 388 -3.37 0.29 -6.87
N MET A 389 -3.23 0.14 -5.56
CA MET A 389 -4.33 0.28 -4.61
C MET A 389 -4.34 1.70 -4.04
N PRO A 390 -5.44 2.47 -4.18
CA PRO A 390 -5.54 3.79 -3.58
C PRO A 390 -5.60 3.71 -2.05
N VAL A 391 -5.02 4.71 -1.40
CA VAL A 391 -4.97 4.86 0.06
C VAL A 391 -5.75 6.09 0.47
N LYS A 392 -6.63 5.93 1.46
CA LYS A 392 -7.42 7.00 2.10
C LYS A 392 -6.99 7.13 3.55
N ILE A 393 -6.46 8.29 3.94
CA ILE A 393 -6.06 8.57 5.33
C ILE A 393 -7.14 9.42 5.97
N THR A 394 -7.73 8.97 7.08
CA THR A 394 -8.95 9.59 7.67
C THR A 394 -8.66 10.71 8.66
N ASP A 395 -7.43 10.80 9.16
CA ASP A 395 -6.98 11.78 10.14
C ASP A 395 -6.21 12.95 9.51
N VAL A 396 -6.33 13.14 8.19
CA VAL A 396 -5.77 14.29 7.47
C VAL A 396 -6.64 15.53 7.66
N GLU A 397 -6.01 16.66 7.94
CA GLU A 397 -6.66 17.96 7.91
C GLU A 397 -6.31 18.68 6.61
N TYR A 398 -7.34 19.21 5.94
CA TYR A 398 -7.22 20.09 4.79
C TYR A 398 -8.08 21.35 5.00
N LYS A 399 -7.49 22.54 4.85
CA LYS A 399 -8.08 23.87 5.11
C LYS A 399 -8.75 23.95 6.49
N SER A 400 -8.06 23.44 7.51
CA SER A 400 -8.53 23.37 8.90
C SER A 400 -9.81 22.53 9.10
N LYS A 401 -10.13 21.64 8.16
CA LYS A 401 -11.21 20.65 8.27
C LYS A 401 -10.64 19.26 8.13
N ARG A 402 -11.15 18.28 8.89
CA ARG A 402 -10.83 16.88 8.61
C ARG A 402 -11.45 16.48 7.28
N VAL A 403 -10.63 15.94 6.40
CA VAL A 403 -11.05 15.42 5.10
C VAL A 403 -11.09 13.90 5.14
N ASN A 404 -11.66 13.27 4.10
CA ASN A 404 -11.79 11.82 3.98
C ASN A 404 -12.73 11.17 5.02
N THR A 405 -13.52 11.97 5.74
CA THR A 405 -14.46 11.50 6.77
C THR A 405 -15.87 11.28 6.25
N ASP A 406 -16.24 11.91 5.13
CA ASP A 406 -17.56 11.79 4.54
C ASP A 406 -17.70 10.54 3.67
N ASN A 407 -18.96 10.16 3.41
CA ASN A 407 -19.29 8.97 2.63
C ASN A 407 -19.19 9.19 1.12
N ASP A 408 -19.09 10.44 0.66
CA ASP A 408 -19.01 10.75 -0.75
C ASP A 408 -17.57 10.57 -1.24
N ALA A 409 -17.37 9.66 -2.19
CA ALA A 409 -16.05 9.40 -2.74
C ALA A 409 -15.48 10.59 -3.53
N SER A 410 -16.31 11.55 -3.97
CA SER A 410 -15.89 12.68 -4.80
C SER A 410 -15.01 13.71 -4.07
N THR A 411 -15.11 13.75 -2.74
CA THR A 411 -14.39 14.71 -1.89
C THR A 411 -13.07 14.14 -1.38
N TRP A 412 -12.82 12.85 -1.60
CA TRP A 412 -11.70 12.17 -0.99
C TRP A 412 -10.37 12.60 -1.61
N HIS A 413 -9.37 12.76 -0.77
CA HIS A 413 -7.97 12.91 -1.16
C HIS A 413 -7.28 11.55 -1.07
N LEU A 414 -7.12 10.92 -2.23
CA LEU A 414 -6.46 9.62 -2.36
C LEU A 414 -4.96 9.78 -2.59
N VAL A 415 -4.20 8.94 -1.92
CA VAL A 415 -2.74 8.88 -1.98
C VAL A 415 -2.27 7.45 -2.24
N ARG A 416 -0.97 7.23 -2.38
CA ARG A 416 -0.41 5.90 -2.71
C ARG A 416 0.46 5.29 -1.63
N ARG A 417 1.23 6.12 -0.94
CA ARG A 417 2.25 5.69 0.01
C ARG A 417 1.73 5.85 1.44
N PHE A 418 2.12 4.95 2.32
CA PHE A 418 1.85 5.09 3.75
C PHE A 418 2.96 4.42 4.55
N PHE A 419 2.96 4.64 5.87
CA PHE A 419 3.85 3.95 6.81
C PHE A 419 3.00 3.29 7.90
N LEU A 420 3.59 2.36 8.64
CA LEU A 420 2.92 1.68 9.76
C LEU A 420 3.27 2.32 11.10
N VAL A 421 4.54 2.69 11.26
CA VAL A 421 5.07 3.35 12.46
C VAL A 421 6.08 4.38 12.01
N ASP A 422 5.99 5.58 12.58
CA ASP A 422 6.95 6.66 12.45
C ASP A 422 7.54 6.95 13.83
N VAL A 423 8.83 6.66 13.95
CA VAL A 423 9.64 6.89 15.15
C VAL A 423 10.65 8.02 14.96
N ASP A 424 10.74 8.59 13.76
CA ASP A 424 11.83 9.47 13.35
C ASP A 424 11.37 10.94 13.26
N ALA A 425 10.16 11.21 12.74
CA ALA A 425 9.68 12.58 12.58
C ALA A 425 9.40 13.26 13.93
N GLY A 426 9.13 12.47 14.99
CA GLY A 426 8.85 12.95 16.35
C GLY A 426 10.09 13.31 17.17
N VAL A 427 11.31 13.14 16.62
CA VAL A 427 12.54 13.62 17.25
C VAL A 427 12.65 15.14 17.08
N LEU A 428 12.63 15.86 18.20
CA LEU A 428 12.71 17.30 18.18
C LEU A 428 14.10 17.79 17.79
N ALA A 429 14.14 18.92 17.09
CA ALA A 429 15.38 19.57 16.66
C ALA A 429 16.41 19.84 17.77
N LYS A 430 15.94 20.18 18.97
CA LYS A 430 16.78 20.52 20.13
C LYS A 430 17.16 19.32 20.99
N ASP A 431 16.54 18.16 20.77
CA ASP A 431 16.78 16.96 21.56
C ASP A 431 17.85 16.08 20.88
N ASN A 432 18.89 15.72 21.64
CA ASN A 432 20.06 15.06 21.08
C ASN A 432 19.82 13.60 20.65
N SER A 433 18.70 12.95 21.02
CA SER A 433 18.45 11.57 20.57
C SER A 433 17.05 10.98 20.81
N SER A 434 16.20 11.54 21.67
CA SER A 434 14.94 10.88 22.01
C SER A 434 13.73 11.46 21.29
N ALA A 435 12.99 10.62 20.56
CA ALA A 435 11.71 10.98 19.96
C ALA A 435 10.68 11.34 21.05
N ARG A 436 10.01 12.49 20.88
CA ARG A 436 8.97 12.96 21.81
C ARG A 436 7.59 12.41 21.46
N PHE A 437 7.39 12.13 20.18
CA PHE A 437 6.14 11.61 19.64
C PHE A 437 6.44 10.37 18.79
N LEU A 438 5.54 9.40 18.83
CA LEU A 438 5.48 8.29 17.89
C LEU A 438 4.10 8.32 17.25
N ARG A 439 4.06 8.13 15.94
CA ARG A 439 2.82 7.99 15.18
C ARG A 439 2.74 6.58 14.64
N TYR A 440 1.57 5.96 14.72
CA TYR A 440 1.37 4.59 14.22
C TYR A 440 0.00 4.45 13.57
N ALA A 441 -0.09 3.52 12.61
CA ALA A 441 -1.33 3.14 11.97
C ALA A 441 -2.17 2.36 12.99
N LYS A 442 -3.17 3.05 13.56
CA LYS A 442 -4.06 2.50 14.58
C LYS A 442 -5.07 1.54 13.97
N ASP A 443 -5.68 1.95 12.85
CA ASP A 443 -6.70 1.18 12.17
C ASP A 443 -6.37 1.11 10.67
N ILE A 444 -6.29 -0.11 10.14
CA ILE A 444 -6.08 -0.37 8.71
C ILE A 444 -7.27 -1.20 8.21
N ASN A 445 -7.96 -0.70 7.19
CA ASN A 445 -9.07 -1.41 6.54
C ASN A 445 -8.81 -1.54 5.04
N MET A 446 -8.75 -2.76 4.53
CA MET A 446 -8.77 -3.03 3.09
C MET A 446 -10.20 -3.32 2.67
N HIS A 447 -10.83 -2.37 1.98
CA HIS A 447 -12.19 -2.50 1.50
C HIS A 447 -12.22 -2.96 0.05
N ILE A 448 -12.92 -4.06 -0.22
CA ILE A 448 -13.04 -4.66 -1.55
C ILE A 448 -14.50 -4.64 -1.98
N THR A 449 -14.76 -3.90 -3.05
CA THR A 449 -16.12 -3.76 -3.59
C THR A 449 -16.28 -4.56 -4.87
N SER A 450 -17.25 -5.47 -4.89
CA SER A 450 -17.61 -6.24 -6.08
C SER A 450 -18.40 -5.38 -7.07
N TYR A 451 -18.02 -5.43 -8.35
CA TYR A 451 -18.76 -4.80 -9.44
C TYR A 451 -19.34 -5.87 -10.37
N ASN A 452 -20.66 -6.00 -10.39
CA ASN A 452 -21.35 -7.09 -11.06
C ASN A 452 -22.33 -6.59 -12.13
N LYS A 453 -21.83 -5.89 -13.15
CA LYS A 453 -22.70 -5.50 -14.28
C LYS A 453 -22.79 -6.61 -15.34
N HIS A 454 -21.67 -7.21 -15.75
CA HIS A 454 -21.64 -8.32 -16.75
C HIS A 454 -20.44 -9.29 -16.63
N LYS A 455 -19.61 -9.19 -15.58
CA LYS A 455 -18.41 -10.00 -15.38
C LYS A 455 -18.35 -10.46 -13.92
N PRO A 456 -18.92 -11.62 -13.58
CA PRO A 456 -18.94 -12.11 -12.20
C PRO A 456 -17.51 -12.21 -11.64
N GLY A 457 -17.34 -11.79 -10.39
CA GLY A 457 -16.04 -11.78 -9.74
C GLY A 457 -15.14 -10.59 -10.07
N SER A 458 -15.59 -9.66 -10.90
CA SER A 458 -14.92 -8.37 -11.07
C SER A 458 -15.09 -7.49 -9.83
N ILE A 459 -14.04 -6.75 -9.51
CA ILE A 459 -13.99 -5.81 -8.39
C ILE A 459 -13.59 -4.43 -8.89
N TYR A 460 -13.97 -3.42 -8.13
CA TYR A 460 -13.34 -2.12 -8.20
C TYR A 460 -11.95 -2.15 -7.54
N PRO A 461 -11.08 -1.14 -7.76
CA PRO A 461 -9.81 -1.01 -7.06
C PRO A 461 -9.99 -1.14 -5.54
N PRO A 462 -9.32 -2.09 -4.88
CA PRO A 462 -9.38 -2.21 -3.43
C PRO A 462 -8.88 -0.92 -2.75
N LEU A 463 -9.71 -0.36 -1.87
CA LEU A 463 -9.39 0.87 -1.15
C LEU A 463 -8.76 0.54 0.20
N VAL A 464 -7.56 1.07 0.45
CA VAL A 464 -6.89 0.95 1.76
C VAL A 464 -7.22 2.19 2.56
N THR A 465 -7.93 2.04 3.68
CA THR A 465 -8.21 3.13 4.61
C THR A 465 -7.33 3.01 5.83
N ILE A 466 -6.65 4.11 6.20
CA ILE A 466 -5.74 4.16 7.35
C ILE A 466 -6.17 5.29 8.27
N THR A 467 -6.14 5.02 9.56
CA THR A 467 -6.28 6.01 10.63
C THR A 467 -5.02 5.96 11.48
N TYR A 468 -4.30 7.07 11.60
CA TYR A 468 -3.16 7.13 12.52
C TYR A 468 -3.58 7.56 13.93
N ALA A 469 -2.74 7.21 14.89
CA ALA A 469 -2.77 7.73 16.25
C ALA A 469 -1.36 8.08 16.70
N GLU A 470 -1.29 8.92 17.72
CA GLU A 470 -0.05 9.51 18.21
C GLU A 470 0.09 9.24 19.70
N VAL A 471 1.34 9.04 20.14
CA VAL A 471 1.67 8.81 21.55
C VAL A 471 2.83 9.71 21.96
N SER A 472 2.76 10.25 23.17
CA SER A 472 3.84 11.05 23.75
C SER A 472 4.87 10.18 24.46
N ARG A 473 6.02 10.78 24.78
CA ARG A 473 7.06 10.18 25.63
C ARG A 473 6.52 9.67 26.98
N ASP A 474 5.54 10.35 27.58
CA ASP A 474 4.96 9.92 28.87
C ASP A 474 4.25 8.56 28.77
N ALA A 475 3.70 8.23 27.60
CA ALA A 475 3.10 6.92 27.34
C ALA A 475 4.17 5.83 27.19
N TYR A 476 5.34 6.18 26.65
CA TYR A 476 6.51 5.30 26.59
C TYR A 476 7.07 5.00 27.98
N GLU A 477 7.21 6.02 28.83
CA GLU A 477 7.72 5.87 30.20
C GLU A 477 6.78 5.00 31.05
N ARG A 478 5.47 5.16 30.89
CA ARG A 478 4.46 4.31 31.55
C ARG A 478 4.25 2.94 30.89
N ASN A 479 4.94 2.67 29.78
CA ASN A 479 4.77 1.48 28.95
C ASN A 479 3.29 1.17 28.67
N ALA A 480 2.54 2.17 28.23
CA ALA A 480 1.11 2.04 27.98
C ALA A 480 0.82 0.97 26.91
N LYS A 481 -0.42 0.48 26.87
CA LYS A 481 -0.90 -0.44 25.85
C LYS A 481 -1.63 0.30 24.74
N LEU A 482 -1.26 0.05 23.49
CA LEU A 482 -1.85 0.63 22.29
C LEU A 482 -2.72 -0.40 21.59
N SER A 483 -3.94 -0.02 21.19
CA SER A 483 -4.83 -0.88 20.42
C SER A 483 -4.59 -0.66 18.93
N ILE A 484 -4.34 -1.74 18.19
CA ILE A 484 -4.17 -1.73 16.74
C ILE A 484 -5.21 -2.67 16.12
N SER A 485 -5.81 -2.26 15.00
CA SER A 485 -6.76 -3.09 14.25
C SER A 485 -6.41 -3.20 12.76
N LEU A 486 -6.60 -4.40 12.23
CA LEU A 486 -6.52 -4.72 10.81
C LEU A 486 -7.83 -5.38 10.41
N SER A 487 -8.44 -4.89 9.33
CA SER A 487 -9.66 -5.47 8.79
C SER A 487 -9.64 -5.57 7.28
N ILE A 488 -10.30 -6.60 6.76
CA ILE A 488 -10.60 -6.75 5.34
C ILE A 488 -12.11 -6.89 5.24
N THR A 489 -12.72 -5.96 4.50
CA THR A 489 -14.17 -5.84 4.41
C THR A 489 -14.61 -5.93 2.95
N TYR A 490 -15.80 -6.48 2.74
CA TYR A 490 -16.38 -6.64 1.41
C TYR A 490 -17.71 -5.91 1.30
N SER A 491 -17.96 -5.31 0.15
CA SER A 491 -19.28 -4.82 -0.22
C SER A 491 -19.65 -5.27 -1.64
N ALA A 492 -20.94 -5.45 -1.88
CA ALA A 492 -21.47 -5.80 -3.19
C ALA A 492 -22.84 -5.14 -3.35
N ASN A 493 -23.15 -4.68 -4.57
CA ASN A 493 -24.51 -4.24 -4.86
C ASN A 493 -25.42 -5.47 -4.98
N GLN A 494 -26.30 -5.65 -4.00
CA GLN A 494 -27.22 -6.78 -3.91
C GLN A 494 -28.63 -6.45 -4.42
N SER A 495 -28.87 -5.26 -4.99
CA SER A 495 -30.22 -4.85 -5.40
C SER A 495 -30.88 -5.82 -6.37
N GLN A 496 -30.13 -6.31 -7.37
CA GLN A 496 -30.61 -7.32 -8.33
C GLN A 496 -30.87 -8.66 -7.63
N ALA A 497 -29.97 -9.12 -6.77
CA ALA A 497 -30.15 -10.38 -6.04
C ALA A 497 -31.39 -10.34 -5.13
N PHE A 498 -31.62 -9.21 -4.45
CA PHE A 498 -32.83 -9.02 -3.65
C PHE A 498 -34.09 -8.98 -4.51
N GLN A 499 -34.05 -8.35 -5.69
CA GLN A 499 -35.17 -8.38 -6.65
C GLN A 499 -35.44 -9.81 -7.13
N ASP A 500 -34.43 -10.54 -7.56
CA ASP A 500 -34.55 -11.92 -8.03
C ASP A 500 -35.10 -12.85 -6.94
N ILE A 501 -34.59 -12.74 -5.71
CA ILE A 501 -35.10 -13.49 -4.55
C ILE A 501 -36.55 -13.10 -4.26
N SER A 502 -36.91 -11.81 -4.34
CA SER A 502 -38.29 -11.36 -4.12
C SER A 502 -39.25 -11.90 -5.17
N VAL A 503 -38.85 -11.91 -6.45
CA VAL A 503 -39.62 -12.50 -7.55
C VAL A 503 -39.75 -14.01 -7.35
N ALA A 504 -38.66 -14.71 -7.02
CA ALA A 504 -38.67 -16.15 -6.78
C ALA A 504 -39.58 -16.53 -5.60
N ILE A 505 -39.51 -15.79 -4.48
CA ILE A 505 -40.41 -15.97 -3.34
C ILE A 505 -41.86 -15.78 -3.78
N GLY A 506 -42.17 -14.73 -4.55
CA GLY A 506 -43.52 -14.49 -5.07
C GLY A 506 -44.05 -15.65 -5.92
N VAL A 507 -43.24 -16.15 -6.85
CA VAL A 507 -43.60 -17.29 -7.73
C VAL A 507 -43.77 -18.58 -6.92
N LEU A 508 -42.83 -18.89 -6.03
CA LEU A 508 -42.88 -20.09 -5.20
C LEU A 508 -44.06 -20.06 -4.22
N SER A 509 -44.38 -18.89 -3.64
CA SER A 509 -45.58 -18.73 -2.82
C SER A 509 -46.86 -18.99 -3.61
N ALA A 510 -46.98 -18.47 -4.84
CA ALA A 510 -48.15 -18.73 -5.70
C ALA A 510 -48.28 -20.22 -6.05
N LEU A 511 -47.18 -20.88 -6.43
CA LEU A 511 -47.16 -22.32 -6.69
C LEU A 511 -47.51 -23.15 -5.44
N ALA A 512 -47.04 -22.74 -4.26
CA ALA A 512 -47.37 -23.40 -3.00
C ALA A 512 -48.87 -23.29 -2.67
N ILE A 513 -49.52 -22.14 -2.96
CA ILE A 513 -50.98 -21.99 -2.81
C ILE A 513 -51.71 -22.93 -3.76
N LEU A 514 -51.35 -22.94 -5.05
CA LEU A 514 -51.98 -23.82 -6.05
C LEU A 514 -51.84 -25.30 -5.67
N TRP A 515 -50.67 -25.70 -5.20
CA TRP A 515 -50.41 -27.05 -4.71
C TRP A 515 -51.23 -27.39 -3.46
N ALA A 516 -51.29 -26.49 -2.48
CA ALA A 516 -52.11 -26.67 -1.28
C ALA A 516 -53.60 -26.77 -1.61
N CYS A 517 -54.10 -25.96 -2.54
CA CYS A 517 -55.46 -26.02 -3.04
C CYS A 517 -55.75 -27.35 -3.74
N SER A 518 -54.87 -27.83 -4.62
CA SER A 518 -55.00 -29.14 -5.28
C SER A 518 -55.04 -30.30 -4.29
N GLN A 519 -54.12 -30.32 -3.32
CA GLN A 519 -54.08 -31.31 -2.25
C GLN A 519 -55.35 -31.27 -1.38
N THR A 520 -55.83 -30.07 -1.04
CA THR A 520 -57.04 -29.88 -0.24
C THR A 520 -58.27 -30.35 -1.00
N TRP A 521 -58.37 -30.05 -2.29
CA TRP A 521 -59.44 -30.54 -3.17
C TRP A 521 -59.44 -32.06 -3.26
N SER A 522 -58.27 -32.68 -3.48
CA SER A 522 -58.11 -34.14 -3.51
C SER A 522 -58.55 -34.78 -2.19
N TRP A 523 -58.22 -34.18 -1.05
CA TRP A 523 -58.68 -34.64 0.26
C TRP A 523 -60.19 -34.47 0.46
N ALA A 524 -60.75 -33.31 0.07
CA ALA A 524 -62.18 -33.03 0.20
C ALA A 524 -63.02 -34.02 -0.62
N ARG A 525 -62.60 -34.32 -1.86
CA ARG A 525 -63.24 -35.30 -2.73
C ARG A 525 -63.17 -36.73 -2.17
N ARG A 526 -62.01 -37.13 -1.61
CA ARG A 526 -61.85 -38.44 -0.93
C ARG A 526 -62.68 -38.56 0.35
N SER A 527 -62.98 -37.43 1.00
CA SER A 527 -63.75 -37.40 2.25
C SER A 527 -65.26 -37.22 2.03
N GLY A 528 -65.74 -37.27 0.78
CA GLY A 528 -67.16 -37.18 0.43
C GLY A 528 -67.82 -35.82 0.70
N LYS A 529 -67.03 -34.73 0.80
CA LYS A 529 -67.57 -33.38 1.08
C LYS A 529 -67.82 -32.62 -0.22
N SER A 530 -69.06 -32.16 -0.43
CA SER A 530 -69.44 -31.35 -1.61
C SER A 530 -69.09 -29.86 -1.50
N ALA A 531 -68.70 -29.38 -0.31
CA ALA A 531 -68.34 -27.98 -0.07
C ALA A 531 -67.09 -27.84 0.83
N VAL A 532 -66.37 -26.72 0.66
CA VAL A 532 -65.21 -26.37 1.48
C VAL A 532 -65.69 -25.82 2.82
N ASN A 533 -65.68 -26.67 3.86
CA ASN A 533 -66.02 -26.27 5.23
C ASN A 533 -64.79 -25.73 5.99
N MET A 534 -64.98 -25.20 7.20
CA MET A 534 -63.90 -24.71 8.10
C MET A 534 -62.73 -25.71 8.28
N THR A 535 -63.04 -27.02 8.26
CA THR A 535 -62.02 -28.08 8.33
C THR A 535 -61.14 -28.13 7.07
N GLY A 536 -61.68 -27.79 5.91
CA GLY A 536 -60.97 -27.72 4.63
C GLY A 536 -60.04 -26.50 4.55
N THR A 537 -60.48 -25.33 5.06
CA THR A 537 -59.62 -24.13 5.13
C THR A 537 -58.46 -24.32 6.10
N CYS A 538 -58.68 -24.94 7.27
CA CYS A 538 -57.59 -25.34 8.18
C CYS A 538 -56.61 -26.33 7.56
N LYS A 539 -57.10 -27.25 6.72
CA LYS A 539 -56.24 -28.23 6.05
C LYS A 539 -55.42 -27.59 4.93
N ALA A 540 -56.00 -26.65 4.18
CA ALA A 540 -55.31 -25.85 3.17
C ALA A 540 -54.19 -24.98 3.78
N SER A 541 -54.46 -24.30 4.89
CA SER A 541 -53.47 -23.47 5.56
C SER A 541 -52.32 -24.30 6.15
N HIS A 542 -52.62 -25.48 6.70
CA HIS A 542 -51.59 -26.42 7.16
C HIS A 542 -50.73 -26.96 6.01
N LEU A 543 -51.35 -27.34 4.89
CA LEU A 543 -50.65 -27.82 3.69
C LEU A 543 -49.80 -26.71 3.02
N TYR A 544 -50.30 -25.48 3.00
CA TYR A 544 -49.57 -24.32 2.52
C TYR A 544 -48.33 -24.03 3.38
N CYS A 545 -48.47 -23.99 4.71
CA CYS A 545 -47.33 -23.81 5.62
C CYS A 545 -46.29 -24.92 5.44
N ARG A 546 -46.73 -26.18 5.32
CA ARG A 546 -45.83 -27.32 5.08
C ARG A 546 -45.08 -27.19 3.74
N SER A 547 -45.75 -26.73 2.70
CA SER A 547 -45.17 -26.58 1.35
C SER A 547 -44.14 -25.44 1.30
N ILE A 548 -44.40 -24.33 1.98
CA ILE A 548 -43.45 -23.21 2.08
C ILE A 548 -42.18 -23.62 2.83
N ILE A 549 -42.32 -24.33 3.96
CA ILE A 549 -41.19 -24.80 4.76
C ILE A 549 -40.30 -25.76 3.95
N GLN A 550 -40.89 -26.58 3.07
CA GLN A 550 -40.13 -27.48 2.20
C GLN A 550 -39.47 -26.77 1.00
N CYS A 551 -39.98 -25.62 0.56
CA CYS A 551 -39.46 -24.90 -0.60
C CYS A 551 -38.44 -23.80 -0.24
N LEU A 552 -38.39 -23.33 1.00
CA LEU A 552 -37.40 -22.35 1.46
C LEU A 552 -36.30 -23.08 2.25
N PRO A 553 -35.04 -23.08 1.79
CA PRO A 553 -33.91 -23.55 2.59
C PRO A 553 -33.55 -22.44 3.59
N ILE A 554 -34.49 -22.06 4.44
CA ILE A 554 -34.23 -21.18 5.57
C ILE A 554 -34.18 -22.09 6.78
N SER A 555 -32.99 -22.23 7.35
CA SER A 555 -32.73 -22.84 8.66
C SER A 555 -33.90 -22.54 9.61
N ASP A 556 -34.40 -23.58 10.29
CA ASP A 556 -35.60 -23.66 11.14
C ASP A 556 -35.75 -22.61 12.28
N THR A 557 -34.89 -21.60 12.34
CA THR A 557 -34.74 -20.68 13.47
C THR A 557 -35.37 -19.30 13.29
N MET A 558 -35.80 -18.88 12.09
CA MET A 558 -36.20 -17.46 11.87
C MET A 558 -37.70 -17.17 11.66
N CYS A 559 -38.60 -18.15 11.49
CA CYS A 559 -40.03 -17.86 11.28
C CYS A 559 -40.95 -18.12 12.48
N CYS A 560 -40.43 -18.55 13.63
CA CYS A 560 -41.28 -19.17 14.67
C CYS A 560 -41.44 -18.47 16.04
N PRO A 561 -41.62 -17.13 16.15
CA PRO A 561 -42.24 -16.60 17.38
C PRO A 561 -43.67 -16.07 17.19
N LYS A 562 -44.02 -15.51 16.03
CA LYS A 562 -45.33 -14.83 15.85
C LYS A 562 -46.44 -15.75 15.32
N LEU A 563 -46.14 -16.75 14.51
CA LEU A 563 -47.14 -17.74 14.05
C LEU A 563 -47.43 -18.84 15.08
N ALA A 564 -46.46 -19.21 15.94
CA ALA A 564 -46.64 -20.21 16.97
C ALA A 564 -47.72 -19.81 18.02
N ARG A 565 -47.82 -18.51 18.32
CA ARG A 565 -48.86 -17.98 19.22
C ARG A 565 -50.27 -18.05 18.64
N TYR A 566 -50.43 -18.01 17.32
CA TYR A 566 -51.73 -18.12 16.65
C TYR A 566 -52.24 -19.57 16.61
N VAL A 567 -51.32 -20.55 16.53
CA VAL A 567 -51.64 -21.98 16.50
C VAL A 567 -51.90 -22.54 17.92
N GLN A 568 -51.29 -21.98 18.97
CA GLN A 568 -51.64 -22.32 20.35
C GLN A 568 -53.02 -21.80 20.77
N ALA A 569 -53.45 -20.64 20.26
CA ALA A 569 -54.79 -20.10 20.54
C ALA A 569 -55.92 -20.98 19.96
N THR A 570 -55.68 -21.67 18.85
CA THR A 570 -56.69 -22.54 18.21
C THR A 570 -56.78 -23.94 18.84
N ARG A 571 -55.74 -24.40 19.54
CA ARG A 571 -55.78 -25.66 20.33
C ARG A 571 -56.56 -25.52 21.64
N CYS A 572 -56.66 -24.32 22.22
CA CYS A 572 -57.48 -24.11 23.43
C CYS A 572 -58.98 -23.95 23.13
N CYS A 573 -59.38 -23.49 21.94
CA CYS A 573 -60.81 -23.40 21.58
C CYS A 573 -61.44 -24.75 21.20
N SER A 574 -60.64 -25.79 20.94
CA SER A 574 -61.15 -27.13 20.57
C SER A 574 -61.31 -28.08 21.77
N SER A 575 -60.87 -27.68 22.97
CA SER A 575 -61.04 -28.43 24.22
C SER A 575 -62.14 -27.90 25.14
N LEU A 576 -62.92 -26.90 24.70
CA LEU A 576 -64.00 -26.27 25.49
C LEU A 576 -65.42 -26.61 24.99
N SER A 577 -65.57 -27.50 24.01
CA SER A 577 -66.88 -27.91 23.49
C SER A 577 -67.35 -29.29 23.99
N SER A 578 -66.79 -29.79 25.10
CA SER A 578 -67.16 -31.08 25.68
C SER A 578 -67.13 -31.03 27.20
N ASP A 579 -67.99 -30.22 27.82
CA ASP A 579 -68.49 -30.46 29.18
C ASP A 579 -69.74 -29.60 29.46
N PRO A 580 -70.92 -30.19 29.72
CA PRO A 580 -72.11 -29.46 30.09
C PRO A 580 -72.35 -29.56 31.61
N SER A 581 -71.57 -28.85 32.43
CA SER A 581 -71.96 -28.53 33.83
C SER A 581 -70.93 -27.63 34.52
N ALA A 582 -71.23 -26.34 34.67
CA ALA A 582 -70.89 -25.48 35.82
C ALA A 582 -71.17 -24.00 35.45
N GLY A 583 -71.88 -23.30 36.33
CA GLY A 583 -72.21 -21.88 36.18
C GLY A 583 -71.11 -20.93 36.67
N GLU A 584 -71.32 -19.65 36.32
CA GLU A 584 -70.84 -18.38 36.91
C GLU A 584 -69.41 -18.30 37.48
N GLU A 585 -68.54 -17.47 36.87
CA GLU A 585 -68.05 -16.22 37.51
C GLU A 585 -67.25 -15.33 36.55
N HIS A 586 -67.30 -14.03 36.84
CA HIS A 586 -66.77 -12.89 36.07
C HIS A 586 -65.35 -12.47 36.53
N GLN A 587 -64.71 -11.64 35.69
CA GLN A 587 -63.73 -10.56 35.98
C GLN A 587 -62.20 -10.75 35.73
N HIS A 588 -61.72 -9.84 34.87
CA HIS A 588 -60.48 -9.03 34.89
C HIS A 588 -59.11 -9.69 35.17
N ILE A 589 -58.13 -9.42 34.29
CA ILE A 589 -56.93 -8.61 34.60
C ILE A 589 -56.27 -8.13 33.30
N HIS A 590 -55.98 -6.83 33.30
CA HIS A 590 -55.33 -6.03 32.28
C HIS A 590 -53.79 -6.03 32.45
N ASN A 591 -53.10 -5.78 31.33
CA ASN A 591 -51.77 -5.16 31.21
C ASN A 591 -50.52 -5.93 31.66
N PHE A 592 -49.62 -6.22 30.70
CA PHE A 592 -48.17 -6.16 30.95
C PHE A 592 -47.43 -5.54 29.76
N HIS A 593 -46.61 -4.55 30.11
CA HIS A 593 -45.79 -3.67 29.29
C HIS A 593 -44.61 -4.40 28.63
N ILE A 594 -44.22 -3.97 27.41
CA ILE A 594 -43.02 -4.40 26.70
C ILE A 594 -41.85 -3.49 27.08
N SER A 595 -40.74 -4.06 27.54
CA SER A 595 -39.42 -3.40 27.58
C SER A 595 -38.41 -4.16 26.71
N ASN A 596 -37.66 -3.38 25.93
CA ASN A 596 -36.51 -3.80 25.13
C ASN A 596 -35.30 -4.02 26.03
N GLU A 597 -34.66 -5.19 25.99
CA GLU A 597 -33.23 -5.35 26.29
C GLU A 597 -32.74 -6.75 25.90
N ASN A 598 -31.46 -6.82 25.50
CA ASN A 598 -30.60 -8.01 25.32
C ASN A 598 -30.44 -8.60 23.90
N PHE A 599 -29.54 -7.97 23.13
CA PHE A 599 -28.60 -8.68 22.27
C PHE A 599 -27.47 -9.26 23.12
N ALA A 600 -27.40 -10.58 23.27
CA ALA A 600 -26.25 -11.25 23.86
C ALA A 600 -25.95 -12.59 23.14
N ALA A 601 -24.71 -12.68 22.67
CA ALA A 601 -23.86 -13.86 22.44
C ALA A 601 -24.50 -15.21 22.05
N CYS A 602 -24.17 -15.67 20.85
CA CYS A 602 -24.34 -17.07 20.44
C CYS A 602 -22.99 -17.80 20.62
N PRO A 603 -22.86 -18.81 21.51
CA PRO A 603 -21.68 -19.66 21.55
C PRO A 603 -21.77 -20.78 20.50
N ARG A 604 -20.64 -21.00 19.81
CA ARG A 604 -20.40 -22.15 18.94
C ARG A 604 -20.45 -23.44 19.75
N ASN A 605 -21.21 -24.44 19.29
CA ASN A 605 -20.88 -25.86 19.37
C ASN A 605 -21.90 -26.67 18.57
N CYS A 606 -21.53 -27.04 17.33
CA CYS A 606 -22.13 -28.18 16.65
C CYS A 606 -21.00 -29.15 16.30
N HIS A 607 -20.89 -30.19 17.11
CA HIS A 607 -20.21 -31.42 16.75
C HIS A 607 -21.02 -32.15 15.67
N ALA A 608 -20.30 -32.81 14.77
CA ALA A 608 -20.82 -33.66 13.72
C ALA A 608 -21.41 -34.96 14.29
N GLU A 609 -22.61 -35.30 13.84
CA GLU A 609 -23.06 -36.65 13.48
C GLU A 609 -23.90 -36.56 12.21
#